data_AF-A0A6C0CAQ0-F1
#
_entry.id   AF-A0A6C0CAQ0-F1
#
_cell.length_a   1.000
_cell.length_b   1.000
_cell.length_c   1.000
_cell.angle_alpha   90.00
_cell.angle_beta   90.00
_cell.angle_gamma   90.00
#
_symmetry.space_group_name_H-M   'P 1'
#
loop_
_entity.id
_entity.type
_entity.pdbx_description
1 polymer ?
#
loop_
_entity_poly.entity_id
_entity_poly.type
_entity_poly.pdbx_seq_one_letter_code
_entity_poly.pdbx_strand_id
1 'polypeptide(L)'
;MTLFSLLHLPMKYVNIMHILIIGASLVYISYYQSKTPFWIYYLLIVLSLGIVLFVPIPNLYLTNFRNLLYIAHYILFIPGFIALAYFGLHNKLTKDSYVGLGFIGTFVIMYHLYKLLFRIM
;
A
#
# COMPACT_ATOMS: atom_id res chain seq x y z
N MET A 1 -4.17 -13.78 -21.91
CA MET A 1 -3.02 -13.47 -21.04
C MET A 1 -2.62 -12.03 -21.34
N THR A 2 -3.13 -11.06 -20.58
CA THR A 2 -2.89 -9.64 -20.88
C THR A 2 -1.51 -9.23 -20.36
N LEU A 3 -0.69 -8.75 -21.28
CA LEU A 3 0.74 -8.45 -21.22
C LEU A 3 1.13 -7.29 -20.27
N PHE A 4 0.75 -7.28 -18.99
CA PHE A 4 1.02 -6.09 -18.15
C PHE A 4 1.32 -6.33 -16.66
N SER A 5 1.94 -7.45 -16.29
CA SER A 5 2.72 -7.55 -15.04
C SER A 5 4.05 -8.22 -15.37
N LEU A 6 5.18 -7.58 -15.08
CA LEU A 6 6.51 -8.14 -15.35
C LEU A 6 6.78 -9.38 -14.48
N LEU A 7 6.20 -9.42 -13.28
CA LEU A 7 6.38 -10.51 -12.33
C LEU A 7 5.04 -10.93 -11.73
N HIS A 8 4.78 -12.24 -11.71
CA HIS A 8 3.58 -12.81 -11.09
C HIS A 8 3.93 -13.43 -9.74
N LEU A 9 3.43 -12.85 -8.65
CA LEU A 9 3.60 -13.39 -7.30
C LEU A 9 2.34 -14.13 -6.85
N PRO A 10 2.48 -15.31 -6.22
CA PRO A 10 1.36 -15.98 -5.56
C PRO A 10 0.70 -15.05 -4.54
N MET A 11 -0.64 -14.99 -4.55
CA MET A 11 -1.41 -14.04 -3.73
C MET A 11 -1.15 -14.16 -2.23
N LYS A 12 -0.75 -15.34 -1.73
CA LYS A 12 -0.34 -15.52 -0.33
C LYS A 12 0.82 -14.61 0.06
N TYR A 13 1.85 -14.51 -0.80
CA TYR A 13 3.01 -13.66 -0.54
C TYR A 13 2.66 -12.17 -0.68
N VAL A 14 1.80 -11.83 -1.64
CA VAL A 14 1.27 -10.47 -1.77
C VAL A 14 0.53 -10.06 -0.50
N ASN A 15 -0.35 -10.90 0.05
CA ASN A 15 -1.04 -10.60 1.30
C ASN A 15 -0.09 -10.46 2.49
N ILE A 16 0.90 -11.36 2.63
CA ILE A 16 1.92 -11.26 3.68
C ILE A 16 2.69 -9.94 3.58
N MET A 17 3.08 -9.52 2.37
CA MET A 17 3.73 -8.24 2.13
C MET A 17 2.85 -7.05 2.54
N HIS A 18 1.54 -7.09 2.24
CA HIS A 18 0.62 -6.04 2.67
C HIS A 18 0.48 -5.97 4.19
N ILE A 19 0.48 -7.11 4.88
CA ILE A 19 0.38 -7.16 6.35
C ILE A 19 1.68 -6.66 6.99
N LEU A 20 2.80 -7.32 6.67
CA LEU A 20 4.06 -7.16 7.39
C LEU A 20 4.87 -5.94 6.96
N ILE A 21 4.67 -5.45 5.74
CA ILE A 21 5.46 -4.34 5.20
C ILE A 21 4.58 -3.10 5.04
N ILE A 22 3.56 -3.13 4.19
CA ILE A 22 2.76 -1.92 3.88
C ILE A 22 1.97 -1.49 5.13
N GLY A 23 1.11 -2.35 5.65
CA GLY A 23 0.25 -2.05 6.79
C GLY A 23 1.06 -1.71 8.04
N ALA A 24 2.08 -2.51 8.36
CA ALA A 24 2.98 -2.25 9.48
C ALA A 24 3.71 -0.91 9.36
N SER A 25 4.19 -0.52 8.16
CA SER A 25 4.84 0.78 7.96
C SER A 25 3.88 1.95 8.21
N LEU A 26 2.63 1.85 7.75
CA LEU A 26 1.63 2.91 7.96
C LEU A 26 1.25 3.06 9.44
N VAL A 27 1.07 1.94 10.15
CA VAL A 27 0.85 1.95 11.60
C VAL A 27 2.07 2.50 12.34
N TYR A 28 3.28 2.13 11.91
CA TYR A 28 4.52 2.64 12.49
C TYR A 28 4.63 4.16 12.34
N ILE A 29 4.39 4.70 11.13
CA ILE A 29 4.38 6.15 10.87
C ILE A 29 3.34 6.85 11.74
N SER A 30 2.16 6.26 11.89
CA SER A 30 1.10 6.79 12.75
C SER A 30 1.53 6.89 14.23
N TYR A 31 2.21 5.85 14.73
CA TYR A 31 2.63 5.77 16.12
C TYR A 31 3.79 6.71 16.45
N TYR A 32 4.84 6.71 15.61
CA TYR A 32 6.05 7.51 15.85
C TYR A 32 5.96 8.94 15.31
N GLN A 33 5.04 9.23 14.38
CA GLN A 33 4.75 10.56 13.87
C GLN A 33 6.02 11.26 13.34
N SER A 34 6.31 12.48 13.80
CA SER A 34 7.50 13.25 13.43
C SER A 34 8.83 12.61 13.89
N LYS A 35 8.79 11.58 14.75
CA LYS A 35 9.97 10.80 15.13
C LYS A 35 10.21 9.59 14.23
N THR A 36 9.38 9.39 13.20
CA THR A 36 9.54 8.29 12.25
C THR A 36 10.89 8.42 11.54
N PRO A 37 11.74 7.38 11.54
CA PRO A 37 13.00 7.40 10.82
C PRO A 37 12.79 7.59 9.32
N PHE A 38 13.67 8.37 8.67
CA PHE A 38 13.56 8.72 7.25
C PHE A 38 13.47 7.48 6.32
N TRP A 39 14.11 6.38 6.68
CA TRP A 39 14.14 5.17 5.86
C TRP A 39 12.78 4.48 5.72
N ILE A 40 11.85 4.69 6.66
CA ILE A 40 10.46 4.21 6.53
C ILE A 40 9.74 4.94 5.38
N TYR A 41 10.01 6.23 5.19
CA TYR A 41 9.45 6.98 4.07
C TYR A 41 10.08 6.56 2.74
N TYR A 42 11.39 6.28 2.71
CA TYR A 42 12.03 5.69 1.52
C TYR A 42 11.46 4.32 1.18
N LEU A 43 11.15 3.49 2.19
CA LEU A 43 10.48 2.21 1.98
C LEU A 43 9.11 2.41 1.29
N LEU A 44 8.31 3.40 1.71
CA LEU A 44 7.04 3.70 1.01
C LEU A 44 7.24 4.08 -0.46
N ILE A 45 8.28 4.85 -0.80
CA ILE A 45 8.59 5.20 -2.19
C ILE A 45 8.93 3.93 -2.98
N VAL A 46 9.82 3.09 -2.46
CA VAL A 46 10.22 1.83 -3.12
C VAL A 46 9.02 0.91 -3.32
N LEU A 47 8.15 0.77 -2.32
CA LEU A 47 6.92 -0.03 -2.43
C LEU A 47 5.97 0.54 -3.48
N SER A 48 5.84 1.87 -3.56
CA SER A 48 5.02 2.55 -4.57
C SER A 48 5.50 2.26 -5.98
N LEU A 49 6.81 2.35 -6.22
CA LEU A 49 7.41 2.03 -7.51
C LEU A 49 7.26 0.53 -7.83
N GLY A 50 7.40 -0.33 -6.82
CA GLY A 50 7.20 -1.76 -6.94
C GLY A 50 5.80 -2.15 -7.43
N ILE A 51 4.75 -1.39 -7.11
CA ILE A 51 3.38 -1.64 -7.60
C ILE A 51 3.35 -1.79 -9.13
N VAL A 52 4.11 -0.97 -9.86
CA VAL A 52 4.16 -0.99 -11.33
C VAL A 52 4.66 -2.33 -11.89
N LEU A 53 5.47 -3.07 -11.13
CA LEU A 53 6.02 -4.36 -11.55
C LEU A 53 5.06 -5.53 -11.30
N PHE A 54 4.24 -5.44 -10.26
CA PHE A 54 3.45 -6.57 -9.73
C PHE A 54 1.94 -6.44 -9.96
N VAL A 55 1.42 -5.22 -10.15
CA VAL A 55 -0.02 -4.98 -10.34
C VAL A 55 -0.30 -4.78 -11.84
N PRO A 56 -1.25 -5.53 -12.42
CA PRO A 56 -1.62 -5.32 -13.81
C PRO A 56 -2.16 -3.91 -14.08
N ILE A 57 -1.80 -3.34 -15.23
CA ILE A 57 -2.39 -2.08 -15.69
C ILE A 57 -3.91 -2.23 -15.80
N PRO A 58 -4.70 -1.38 -15.11
CA PRO A 58 -6.16 -1.45 -15.18
C PRO A 58 -6.69 -0.93 -16.51
N ASN A 59 -7.88 -1.40 -16.89
CA ASN A 59 -8.74 -0.59 -17.75
C ASN A 59 -9.52 0.41 -16.89
N LEU A 60 -9.94 1.54 -17.43
CA LEU A 60 -10.66 2.57 -16.65
C LEU A 60 -12.15 2.25 -16.44
N TYR A 61 -12.62 1.06 -16.85
CA TYR A 61 -14.01 0.65 -16.67
C TYR A 61 -14.24 -0.01 -15.31
N LEU A 62 -15.28 0.43 -14.60
CA LEU A 62 -15.63 -0.06 -13.26
C LEU A 62 -16.44 -1.38 -13.32
N THR A 63 -15.89 -2.39 -14.00
CA THR A 63 -16.60 -3.62 -14.35
C THR A 63 -16.57 -4.69 -13.27
N ASN A 64 -15.51 -4.74 -12.46
CA ASN A 64 -15.37 -5.72 -11.39
C ASN A 64 -14.43 -5.22 -10.30
N PHE A 65 -14.56 -5.82 -9.12
CA PHE A 65 -13.78 -5.45 -7.93
C PHE A 65 -12.26 -5.61 -8.11
N ARG A 66 -11.80 -6.57 -8.92
CA ARG A 66 -10.37 -6.78 -9.15
C ARG A 66 -9.76 -5.65 -9.99
N ASN A 67 -10.45 -5.24 -11.04
CA ASN A 67 -10.06 -4.08 -11.84
C ASN A 67 -10.16 -2.78 -11.03
N LEU A 68 -11.18 -2.64 -10.19
CA LEU A 68 -11.29 -1.52 -9.25
C LEU A 68 -10.07 -1.44 -8.31
N LEU A 69 -9.62 -2.58 -7.77
CA LEU A 69 -8.39 -2.62 -6.98
C LEU A 69 -7.18 -2.18 -7.80
N TYR A 70 -7.03 -2.63 -9.04
CA TYR A 70 -5.94 -2.19 -9.91
C TYR A 70 -5.99 -0.67 -10.14
N ILE A 71 -7.15 -0.10 -10.46
CA ILE A 71 -7.34 1.35 -10.56
C ILE A 71 -6.89 2.06 -9.27
N ALA A 72 -7.33 1.57 -8.11
CA ALA A 72 -6.95 2.15 -6.82
C ALA A 72 -5.43 2.12 -6.59
N HIS A 73 -4.73 1.06 -7.01
CA HIS A 73 -3.27 1.02 -6.91
C HIS A 73 -2.61 2.14 -7.71
N TYR A 74 -3.02 2.33 -8.96
CA TYR A 74 -2.40 3.31 -9.83
C TYR A 74 -2.81 4.76 -9.51
N ILE A 75 -4.07 5.01 -9.22
CA ILE A 75 -4.61 6.37 -9.05
C ILE A 75 -4.54 6.85 -7.61
N LEU A 76 -4.64 5.95 -6.63
CA LEU A 76 -4.66 6.31 -5.22
C LEU A 76 -3.37 5.92 -4.50
N PHE A 77 -2.98 4.65 -4.53
CA PHE A 77 -1.88 4.18 -3.68
C PHE A 77 -0.51 4.64 -4.14
N ILE A 78 -0.17 4.56 -5.43
CA ILE A 78 1.12 5.08 -5.95
C ILE A 78 1.30 6.58 -5.63
N PRO A 79 0.43 7.50 -6.11
CA PRO A 79 0.62 8.91 -5.83
C PRO A 79 0.44 9.24 -4.34
N GLY A 80 -0.49 8.55 -3.67
CA GLY A 80 -0.74 8.71 -2.24
C GLY A 80 0.51 8.40 -1.42
N PHE A 81 1.11 7.22 -1.58
CA PHE A 81 2.32 6.84 -0.84
C PHE A 81 3.53 7.70 -1.17
N ILE A 82 3.72 8.08 -2.45
CA ILE A 82 4.80 9.01 -2.85
C ILE A 82 4.62 10.37 -2.18
N ALA A 83 3.42 10.94 -2.23
CA ALA A 83 3.11 12.21 -1.60
C ALA A 83 3.32 12.12 -0.07
N LEU A 84 2.89 11.02 0.54
CA LEU A 84 3.03 10.81 1.97
C LEU A 84 4.49 10.71 2.40
N ALA A 85 5.30 9.97 1.64
CA ALA A 85 6.73 9.90 1.87
C ALA A 85 7.41 11.27 1.72
N TYR A 86 7.06 12.03 0.68
CA TYR A 86 7.60 13.38 0.48
C TYR A 86 7.25 14.31 1.64
N PHE A 87 5.98 14.42 2.02
CA PHE A 87 5.57 15.28 3.12
C PHE A 87 6.09 14.79 4.48
N GLY A 88 6.19 13.48 4.67
CA GLY A 88 6.77 12.87 5.88
C GLY A 88 8.24 13.21 6.04
N LEU A 89 9.05 13.06 4.98
CA LEU A 89 10.48 13.43 4.98
C LEU A 89 10.71 14.91 5.29
N HIS A 90 9.77 15.78 4.89
CA HIS A 90 9.82 17.21 5.16
C HIS A 90 9.09 17.63 6.44
N ASN A 91 8.61 16.69 7.26
CA ASN A 91 7.86 16.95 8.50
C ASN A 91 6.62 17.85 8.31
N LYS A 92 5.93 17.71 7.17
CA LYS A 92 4.74 18.50 6.81
C LYS A 92 3.40 17.78 7.07
N LEU A 93 3.43 16.55 7.57
CA LEU A 93 2.21 15.79 7.90
C LEU A 93 1.55 16.33 9.18
N THR A 94 0.23 16.50 9.14
CA THR A 94 -0.56 16.92 10.31
C THR A 94 -0.81 15.75 11.26
N LYS A 95 -1.19 16.05 12.51
CA LYS A 95 -1.60 15.03 13.49
C LYS A 95 -2.73 14.14 12.95
N ASP A 96 -3.72 14.73 12.29
CA ASP A 96 -4.84 13.99 11.71
C ASP A 96 -4.40 13.08 10.56
N SER A 97 -3.39 13.51 9.79
CA SER A 97 -2.78 12.68 8.75
C SER A 97 -2.11 11.45 9.37
N TYR A 98 -1.35 11.61 10.46
CA TYR A 98 -0.77 10.47 11.18
C TYR A 98 -1.84 9.52 11.72
N VAL A 99 -2.93 10.04 12.29
CA VAL A 99 -4.04 9.20 12.78
C VAL A 99 -4.70 8.44 11.62
N GLY A 100 -4.97 9.12 10.50
CA GLY A 100 -5.53 8.51 9.30
C GLY A 100 -4.68 7.36 8.77
N LEU A 101 -3.35 7.49 8.80
CA LEU A 101 -2.43 6.42 8.42
C LEU A 101 -2.55 5.19 9.30
N GLY A 102 -2.76 5.38 10.60
CA GLY A 102 -2.96 4.27 11.54
C GLY A 102 -4.22 3.48 11.20
N PHE A 103 -5.32 4.18 10.90
CA PHE A 103 -6.56 3.55 10.45
C PHE A 103 -6.39 2.80 9.13
N ILE A 104 -5.77 3.43 8.14
CA ILE A 104 -5.52 2.80 6.83
C ILE A 104 -4.62 1.57 7.00
N GLY A 105 -3.52 1.68 7.74
CA GLY A 105 -2.59 0.58 8.00
C GLY A 105 -3.26 -0.59 8.71
N THR A 106 -4.07 -0.30 9.74
CA THR A 106 -4.84 -1.33 10.47
C THR A 106 -5.86 -2.00 9.56
N PHE A 107 -6.60 -1.23 8.74
CA PHE A 107 -7.54 -1.78 7.77
C PHE A 107 -6.85 -2.71 6.76
N VAL A 108 -5.69 -2.30 6.22
CA VAL A 108 -4.89 -3.12 5.30
C VAL A 108 -4.49 -4.43 5.97
N ILE A 109 -3.98 -4.39 7.20
CA ILE A 109 -3.61 -5.59 7.98
C ILE A 109 -4.83 -6.51 8.12
N MET A 110 -5.96 -6.00 8.62
CA MET A 110 -7.15 -6.81 8.87
C MET A 110 -7.72 -7.43 7.60
N TYR A 111 -7.84 -6.65 6.53
CA TYR A 111 -8.37 -7.12 5.25
C TYR A 111 -7.50 -8.21 4.63
N HIS A 112 -6.17 -8.02 4.62
CA HIS A 112 -5.26 -9.01 4.04
C HIS A 112 -5.08 -10.24 4.93
N LEU A 113 -5.17 -10.09 6.26
CA LEU A 113 -5.18 -11.20 7.19
C LEU A 113 -6.42 -12.08 6.98
N TYR A 114 -7.60 -11.48 6.87
CA TYR A 114 -8.83 -12.19 6.53
C TYR A 114 -8.70 -12.96 5.22
N LYS A 115 -8.18 -12.30 4.16
CA LYS A 115 -7.94 -12.98 2.87
C LYS A 115 -6.96 -14.14 2.98
N LEU A 116 -5.90 -13.99 3.77
CA LEU A 116 -4.87 -15.01 3.93
C LEU A 116 -5.42 -16.25 4.65
N LEU A 117 -6.21 -16.05 5.71
CA LEU A 117 -6.74 -17.14 6.53
C LEU A 117 -7.95 -17.86 5.94
N PHE A 118 -8.85 -17.13 5.26
CA PHE A 118 -10.18 -17.67 4.92
C PHE A 118 -10.48 -17.75 3.43
N ARG A 119 -9.62 -17.19 2.56
CA ARG A 119 -9.90 -17.11 1.11
C ARG A 119 -8.81 -17.71 0.23
N ILE A 120 -7.62 -17.97 0.78
CA ILE A 120 -6.45 -18.40 0.01
C ILE A 120 -5.80 -19.67 0.60
N MET A 121 -5.96 -19.95 1.89
CA MET A 121 -5.88 -21.32 2.41
C MET A 121 -7.11 -22.09 1.97
#